data_AF-A0A543DU95-F1
#
_entry.id   AF-A0A543DU95-F1
#
_cell.length_a   1.000
_cell.length_b   1.000
_cell.length_c   1.000
_cell.angle_alpha   90.00
_cell.angle_beta   90.00
_cell.angle_gamma   90.00
#
_symmetry.space_group_name_H-M   'P 1'
#
loop_
_entity.id
_entity.type
_entity.pdbx_description
1 polymer ?
#
loop_
_entity_poly.entity_id
_entity_poly.type
_entity_poly.pdbx_seq_one_letter_code
_entity_poly.pdbx_strand_id
1 'polypeptide(L)' 'MLCQERIDARLNDAESLVRSGADIGDPQAFLRGLWTQVYDHAPMHLRSAVLRRLHALSRRLGASYVHGEVGRTTA' A
#
# COMPACT_ATOMS: atom_id res chain seq x y z
N MET A 1 -6.92 14.66 10.75
CA MET A 1 -7.51 14.28 9.46
C MET A 1 -6.39 14.32 8.42
N LEU A 2 -6.04 13.21 7.77
CA LEU A 2 -5.10 13.22 6.66
C LEU A 2 -5.83 13.80 5.45
N CYS A 3 -5.40 14.96 4.97
CA CYS A 3 -5.94 15.56 3.75
C CYS A 3 -5.67 14.60 2.58
N GLN A 4 -6.63 14.45 1.67
CA GLN A 4 -6.53 13.64 0.45
C GLN A 4 -5.19 13.82 -0.29
N GLU A 5 -4.70 15.04 -0.36
CA GLU A 5 -3.38 15.42 -0.90
C GLU A 5 -2.23 14.60 -0.30
N ARG A 6 -2.25 14.37 1.02
CA ARG A 6 -1.17 13.69 1.74
C ARG A 6 -1.21 12.18 1.55
N ILE A 7 -2.41 11.62 1.34
CA ILE A 7 -2.62 10.22 0.92
C ILE A 7 -2.11 10.04 -0.51
N ASP A 8 -2.49 10.94 -1.43
CA ASP A 8 -2.07 10.85 -2.82
C ASP A 8 -0.54 11.03 -2.96
N ALA A 9 0.05 12.01 -2.27
CA ALA A 9 1.49 12.21 -2.24
C ALA A 9 2.24 10.96 -1.75
N ARG A 10 1.74 10.29 -0.70
CA ARG A 10 2.35 9.05 -0.19
C ARG A 10 2.22 7.87 -1.14
N LEU A 11 1.09 7.74 -1.82
CA LEU A 11 0.91 6.70 -2.85
C LEU A 11 1.82 6.97 -4.05
N ASN A 12 1.90 8.21 -4.53
CA ASN A 12 2.76 8.59 -5.65
C ASN A 12 4.24 8.38 -5.32
N ASP A 13 4.67 8.76 -4.11
CA ASP A 13 6.04 8.51 -3.62
C ASP A 13 6.35 7.00 -3.60
N ALA A 14 5.46 6.19 -3.03
CA ALA A 14 5.61 4.74 -3.02
C ALA A 14 5.64 4.13 -4.43
N GLU A 15 4.74 4.56 -5.32
CA GLU A 15 4.75 4.12 -6.72
C GLU A 15 6.05 4.51 -7.44
N SER A 16 6.58 5.70 -7.16
CA SER A 16 7.84 6.18 -7.71
C SER A 16 9.04 5.37 -7.22
N LEU A 17 9.10 5.07 -5.92
CA LEU A 17 10.14 4.23 -5.32
C LEU A 17 10.16 2.83 -5.94
N VAL A 18 8.99 2.18 -6.03
CA VAL A 18 8.85 0.85 -6.63
C VAL A 18 9.20 0.87 -8.11
N ARG A 19 8.79 1.92 -8.85
CA ARG A 19 9.10 2.06 -10.27
C ARG A 19 10.59 2.31 -10.52
N SER A 20 11.23 3.06 -9.63
CA SER A 20 12.65 3.37 -9.72
C SER A 20 13.55 2.21 -9.30
N GLY A 21 12.96 1.12 -8.77
CA GLY A 21 13.73 0.00 -8.21
C GLY A 21 14.52 0.41 -6.97
N ALA A 22 14.03 1.39 -6.22
CA ALA A 22 14.66 1.81 -4.98
C ALA A 22 14.70 0.62 -4.01
N ASP A 23 15.82 0.47 -3.28
CA ASP A 23 15.93 -0.55 -2.25
C ASP A 23 15.01 -0.18 -1.08
N ILE A 24 13.83 -0.78 -1.08
CA ILE A 24 12.77 -0.61 -0.07
C ILE A 24 12.86 -1.65 1.05
N GLY A 25 13.91 -2.48 1.04
CA GLY A 25 14.09 -3.58 1.99
C GLY A 25 12.98 -4.64 1.85
N ASP A 26 12.25 -4.90 2.93
CA ASP A 26 11.19 -5.91 2.97
C ASP A 26 9.90 -5.39 2.30
N PRO A 27 9.50 -5.94 1.13
CA PRO A 27 8.36 -5.44 0.38
C PRO A 27 7.03 -5.67 1.11
N GLN A 28 6.92 -6.69 1.98
CA GLN A 28 5.71 -6.91 2.77
C GLN A 28 5.57 -5.88 3.90
N ALA A 29 6.66 -5.57 4.62
CA ALA A 29 6.68 -4.55 5.66
C ALA A 29 6.38 -3.16 5.07
N PHE A 30 6.94 -2.87 3.88
CA PHE A 30 6.64 -1.64 3.15
C PHE A 30 5.15 -1.54 2.81
N LEU A 31 4.58 -2.57 2.18
CA LEU A 31 3.15 -2.60 1.84
C LEU A 31 2.25 -2.51 3.07
N ARG A 32 2.58 -3.21 4.16
CA ARG A 32 1.85 -3.14 5.43
C ARG A 32 1.87 -1.74 6.01
N GLY A 33 3.04 -1.10 6.04
CA GLY A 33 3.20 0.27 6.53
C GLY A 33 2.42 1.28 5.69
N LEU A 34 2.45 1.14 4.36
CA LEU A 34 1.69 1.97 3.45
C LEU A 34 0.19 1.77 3.63
N TRP A 35 -0.26 0.54 3.85
CA TRP A 35 -1.67 0.25 4.08
C TRP A 35 -2.19 0.92 5.35
N THR A 36 -1.50 0.79 6.48
CA THR A 36 -1.90 1.45 7.74
C THR A 36 -1.89 2.97 7.61
N GLN A 37 -0.91 3.54 6.89
CA GLN A 37 -0.82 5.00 6.75
C GLN A 37 -1.86 5.59 5.77
N VAL A 38 -2.25 4.83 4.76
CA VAL A 38 -3.06 5.35 3.66
C VAL A 38 -4.50 4.85 3.74
N TYR A 39 -4.73 3.55 3.94
CA TYR A 39 -6.07 2.97 3.94
C TYR A 39 -6.85 3.24 5.23
N ASP A 40 -6.20 3.19 6.40
CA ASP A 40 -6.84 3.46 7.69
C ASP A 40 -7.35 4.91 7.74
N HIS A 41 -6.57 5.83 7.17
CA HIS A 41 -6.87 7.24 7.15
C HIS A 41 -7.60 7.71 5.87
N ALA A 42 -7.88 6.82 4.92
CA ALA A 42 -8.57 7.17 3.68
C ALA A 42 -10.08 7.39 3.91
N PRO A 43 -10.63 8.54 3.45
CA PRO A 43 -12.07 8.74 3.47
C PRO A 43 -12.77 7.73 2.54
N MET A 44 -14.00 7.36 2.88
CA MET A 44 -14.76 6.29 2.19
C MET A 44 -14.75 6.40 0.66
N HIS A 45 -14.91 7.61 0.12
CA HIS A 45 -14.93 7.84 -1.33
C HIS A 45 -13.59 7.56 -2.03
N LEU A 46 -12.46 7.57 -1.31
CA LEU A 46 -11.13 7.28 -1.86
C LEU A 46 -10.69 5.84 -1.62
N ARG A 47 -11.32 5.09 -0.70
CA ARG A 47 -10.87 3.73 -0.33
C ARG A 47 -10.74 2.80 -1.53
N SER A 48 -11.69 2.83 -2.46
CA SER A 48 -11.65 2.01 -3.68
C SER A 48 -10.50 2.38 -4.62
N ALA A 49 -10.13 3.66 -4.68
CA ALA A 49 -8.99 4.11 -5.48
C ALA A 49 -7.66 3.72 -4.83
N VAL A 50 -7.55 3.93 -3.52
CA VAL A 50 -6.39 3.54 -2.70
C VAL A 50 -6.15 2.03 -2.79
N LEU A 51 -7.20 1.21 -2.63
CA LEU A 51 -7.11 -0.24 -2.74
C LEU A 51 -6.58 -0.70 -4.11
N ARG A 52 -7.09 -0.12 -5.21
CA ARG A 52 -6.63 -0.47 -6.56
C ARG A 52 -5.15 -0.16 -6.76
N ARG A 53 -4.67 0.99 -6.25
CA ARG A 53 -3.25 1.37 -6.31
C ARG A 53 -2.37 0.45 -5.45
N LEU A 54 -2.80 0.15 -4.23
CA LEU A 54 -2.09 -0.79 -3.34
C LEU A 54 -1.97 -2.19 -3.96
N HIS A 55 -3.04 -2.68 -4.60
CA HIS A 55 -2.99 -3.95 -5.34
C HIS A 55 -2.03 -3.90 -6.54
N ALA A 56 -1.97 -2.78 -7.26
CA ALA A 56 -1.02 -2.61 -8.36
C ALA A 56 0.44 -2.61 -7.86
N LEU A 57 0.71 -1.92 -6.75
CA LEU A 57 2.00 -1.91 -6.07
C LEU A 57 2.42 -3.31 -5.60
N SER A 58 1.50 -4.01 -4.92
CA SER A 58 1.69 -5.40 -4.46
C SER A 58 2.08 -6.34 -5.61
N ARG A 59 1.39 -6.25 -6.76
CA ARG A 59 1.76 -7.04 -7.95
C ARG A 59 3.12 -6.69 -8.53
N ARG A 60 3.49 -5.41 -8.56
CA ARG A 60 4.81 -4.96 -9.03
C ARG A 60 5.94 -5.47 -8.14
N LEU A 61 5.71 -5.53 -6.84
CA LEU A 61 6.66 -6.02 -5.85
C LEU A 61 6.71 -7.55 -5.77
N GLY A 62 5.82 -8.26 -6.47
CA GLY A 62 5.70 -9.71 -6.36
C GLY A 62 5.23 -10.20 -4.97
N ALA A 63 4.79 -9.29 -4.11
CA ALA A 63 4.36 -9.58 -2.75
C ALA A 63 2.84 -9.46 -2.66
N SER A 64 2.13 -10.58 -2.54
CA SER A 64 0.68 -10.57 -2.33
C SER A 64 0.38 -10.18 -0.88
N TYR A 65 0.10 -8.90 -0.63
CA TYR A 65 -0.26 -8.41 0.69
C TYR A 65 -1.77 -8.16 0.74
N VAL A 66 -2.48 -9.00 1.48
CA VAL A 66 -3.90 -8.83 1.78
C VAL A 66 -4.02 -8.29 3.19
N HIS A 67 -4.48 -7.05 3.32
CA HIS A 67 -4.72 -6.46 4.62
C HIS A 67 -5.84 -7.20 5.35
N GLY A 68 -5.51 -7.73 6.53
CA GLY A 68 -6.42 -8.57 7.31
C GLY A 68 -6.12 -10.07 7.20
N GLU A 69 -5.24 -10.52 6.30
CA GLU A 69 -4.64 -11.85 6.41
C GLU A 69 -3.57 -11.86 7.52
N VAL A 70 -4.04 -11.74 8.76
CA VAL A 70 -3.28 -12.24 9.90
C VAL A 70 -3.45 -13.76 9.89
N GLY A 71 -2.52 -14.45 9.22
CA GLY A 71 -2.27 -15.88 9.43
C GLY A 71 -3.36 -16.83 8.93
N ARG A 72 -3.55 -16.95 7.62
CA ARG A 72 -3.90 -18.25 7.04
C ARG A 72 -2.63 -18.99 6.67
N THR A 73 -1.91 -19.43 7.70
CA THR A 73 -1.06 -20.60 7.57
C THR A 73 -2.00 -21.75 7.23
N THR A 74 -1.82 -22.31 6.04
CA THR A 74 -2.35 -23.61 5.65
C THR A 74 -2.03 -24.63 6.74
N ALA A 75 -3.06 -25.21 7.35
CA ALA A 75 -2.99 -26.44 8.13
C ALA A 75 -4.05 -27.39 7.58
#